data_AF-A0A429TPW0-F1
#
_entry.id   AF-A0A429TPW0-F1
#
_cell.length_a   1.000
_cell.length_b   1.000
_cell.length_c   1.000
_cell.angle_alpha   90.00
_cell.angle_beta   90.00
_cell.angle_gamma   90.00
#
_symmetry.space_group_name_H-M   'P 1'
#
loop_
_entity.id
_entity.type
_entity.pdbx_description
1 polymer ?
#
loop_
_entity_poly.entity_id
_entity_poly.type
_entity_poly.pdbx_seq_one_letter_code
_entity_poly.pdbx_strand_id
1 'polypeptide(L)' 'MDEQQEPLEHWAARRERRRASDRQITGRRRAEPLDPNAPGRAAHLTPNTPRLLLELDADGQWVPVGVADNAAEAAAFLTG' A
#
# COMPACT_ATOMS: atom_id res chain seq x y z
N MET A 1 -2.99 40.92 -0.11
CA MET A 1 -2.30 39.77 0.50
C MET A 1 -1.98 38.85 -0.67
N ASP A 2 -0.78 38.96 -1.23
CA ASP A 2 -0.32 38.04 -2.27
C ASP A 2 -0.21 36.65 -1.64
N GLU A 3 -1.16 35.80 -1.97
CA GLU A 3 -1.12 34.38 -1.67
C GLU A 3 0.04 33.82 -2.49
N GLN A 4 1.24 33.77 -1.89
CA GLN A 4 2.40 33.12 -2.50
C GLN A 4 2.05 31.66 -2.74
N GLN A 5 1.46 31.37 -3.89
CA GLN A 5 1.19 30.03 -4.37
C GLN A 5 2.55 29.34 -4.44
N GLU A 6 2.74 28.33 -3.58
CA GLU A 6 3.91 27.46 -3.63
C GLU A 6 4.09 27.02 -5.09
N PRO A 7 5.25 27.29 -5.72
CA PRO A 7 5.53 26.81 -7.07
C PRO A 7 5.27 25.29 -7.13
N LEU A 8 4.61 24.83 -8.18
CA LEU A 8 4.17 23.43 -8.31
C LEU A 8 5.31 22.41 -8.08
N GLU A 9 6.53 22.78 -8.47
CA GLU A 9 7.75 22.01 -8.26
C GLU A 9 8.06 21.77 -6.77
N HIS A 10 7.90 22.80 -5.93
CA HIS A 10 8.10 22.70 -4.48
C HIS A 10 7.03 21.83 -3.83
N TRP A 11 5.77 22.01 -4.22
CA TRP A 11 4.67 21.16 -3.79
C TRP A 11 4.90 19.69 -4.17
N ALA A 12 5.33 19.45 -5.41
CA ALA A 12 5.61 18.11 -5.92
C ALA A 12 6.78 17.45 -5.16
N ALA A 13 7.87 18.19 -4.94
CA ALA A 13 9.03 17.71 -4.17
C ALA A 13 8.69 17.41 -2.70
N ARG A 14 7.82 18.22 -2.08
CA ARG A 14 7.31 17.98 -0.72
C ARG A 14 6.43 16.73 -0.67
N ARG A 15 5.56 16.55 -1.66
CA ARG A 15 4.72 15.36 -1.78
C ARG A 15 5.56 14.10 -2.00
N GLU A 16 6.60 14.18 -2.82
CA GLU A 16 7.48 13.03 -3.09
C GLU A 16 8.28 12.61 -1.86
N ARG A 17 8.83 13.58 -1.12
CA ARG A 17 9.46 13.32 0.19
C ARG A 17 8.49 12.67 1.17
N ARG A 18 7.24 13.14 1.22
CA ARG A 18 6.21 12.55 2.08
C ARG A 18 5.88 11.12 1.66
N ARG A 19 5.70 10.85 0.36
CA ARG A 19 5.52 9.48 -0.14
C ARG A 19 6.73 8.60 0.18
N ALA A 20 7.95 9.10 0.05
CA ALA A 20 9.16 8.34 0.37
C ALA A 20 9.23 7.99 1.86
N SER A 21 8.86 8.93 2.73
CA SER A 21 8.73 8.70 4.18
C SER A 21 7.61 7.70 4.49
N ASP A 22 6.43 7.87 3.91
CA ASP A 22 5.29 6.97 4.12
C ASP A 22 5.66 5.55 3.67
N ARG A 23 6.33 5.39 2.52
CA ARG A 23 6.85 4.10 2.02
C ARG A 23 7.81 3.40 2.99
N GLN A 24 8.61 4.16 3.74
CA GLN A 24 9.49 3.60 4.77
C GLN A 24 8.70 3.20 6.03
N ILE A 25 7.61 3.90 6.34
CA ILE A 25 6.80 3.71 7.55
C ILE A 25 5.76 2.58 7.38
N THR A 26 5.04 2.54 6.25
CA THR A 26 3.97 1.56 6.00
C THR A 26 4.45 0.26 5.35
N GLY A 27 5.75 0.17 5.05
CA GLY A 27 6.35 -0.97 4.36
C GLY A 27 6.19 -0.92 2.84
N ARG A 28 6.92 -1.80 2.15
CA ARG A 28 6.85 -1.97 0.68
C ARG A 28 5.92 -3.11 0.25
N ARG A 29 5.22 -3.72 1.20
CA ARG A 29 4.36 -4.88 1.00
C ARG A 29 2.97 -4.56 1.51
N ARG A 30 1.94 -4.97 0.77
CA ARG A 30 0.54 -4.94 1.22
C ARG A 30 -0.22 -6.16 0.70
N ALA A 31 -1.34 -6.45 1.35
CA ALA A 31 -2.24 -7.50 0.92
C ALA A 31 -3.69 -6.96 0.90
N GLU A 32 -4.43 -7.24 -0.16
CA GLU A 32 -5.83 -6.83 -0.33
C GLU A 32 -6.68 -8.07 -0.63
N PRO A 33 -7.89 -8.23 -0.06
CA PRO A 33 -8.76 -9.35 -0.38
C PRO A 33 -9.17 -9.32 -1.86
N LEU A 34 -9.22 -10.50 -2.48
CA LEU A 34 -9.69 -10.65 -3.87
C LEU A 34 -11.21 -10.55 -4.00
N ASP A 35 -11.94 -10.82 -2.91
CA ASP A 35 -13.38 -10.58 -2.86
C ASP A 35 -13.64 -9.07 -2.70
N PRO A 36 -14.27 -8.40 -3.68
CA PRO A 36 -14.56 -6.97 -3.62
C PRO A 36 -15.54 -6.59 -2.50
N ASN A 37 -16.28 -7.56 -1.95
CA ASN A 37 -17.18 -7.34 -0.82
C ASN A 37 -16.49 -7.55 0.53
N ALA A 38 -15.28 -8.10 0.55
CA ALA A 38 -14.54 -8.34 1.78
C ALA A 38 -13.88 -7.05 2.27
N PRO A 39 -13.94 -6.75 3.57
CA PRO A 39 -13.37 -5.53 4.12
C PRO A 39 -11.83 -5.59 4.10
N GLY A 40 -11.21 -4.71 3.29
CA GLY A 40 -9.74 -4.69 3.09
C GLY A 40 -8.91 -4.58 4.37
N ARG A 41 -9.34 -3.75 5.34
CA ARG A 41 -8.62 -3.54 6.61
C ARG A 41 -9.03 -4.48 7.75
N ALA A 42 -10.00 -5.37 7.55
CA ALA A 42 -10.54 -6.23 8.60
C ALA A 42 -10.36 -7.71 8.27
N ALA A 43 -9.11 -8.11 8.05
CA ALA A 43 -8.76 -9.45 7.61
C ALA A 43 -9.27 -10.57 8.55
N HIS A 44 -9.43 -10.28 9.85
CA HIS A 44 -9.99 -11.21 10.83
C HIS A 44 -11.48 -11.53 10.61
N LEU A 45 -12.22 -10.69 9.86
CA LEU A 45 -13.62 -10.95 9.51
C LEU A 45 -13.74 -11.95 8.36
N THR A 46 -12.69 -12.10 7.56
CA THR A 46 -12.64 -12.99 6.39
C THR A 46 -11.30 -13.73 6.33
N PRO A 47 -10.96 -14.53 7.36
CA PRO A 47 -9.62 -15.11 7.50
C PRO A 47 -9.25 -16.04 6.34
N ASN A 48 -10.24 -16.75 5.76
CA ASN A 48 -10.01 -17.73 4.69
C ASN A 48 -10.17 -17.15 3.28
N THR A 49 -10.43 -15.85 3.14
CA THR A 49 -10.57 -15.24 1.81
C THR A 49 -9.19 -15.06 1.15
N PRO A 50 -9.03 -15.48 -0.12
CA PRO A 50 -7.80 -15.23 -0.86
C PRO A 50 -7.47 -13.74 -0.99
N ARG A 51 -6.17 -13.42 -1.00
CA ARG A 51 -5.65 -12.05 -0.96
C ARG A 51 -4.59 -11.84 -2.02
N LEU A 52 -4.72 -10.75 -2.78
CA LEU A 52 -3.69 -10.28 -3.69
C LEU A 52 -2.52 -9.70 -2.90
N LEU A 53 -1.33 -10.23 -3.14
CA LEU A 53 -0.08 -9.74 -2.59
C LEU A 53 0.51 -8.70 -3.53
N LEU A 54 0.89 -7.56 -2.97
CA LEU A 54 1.38 -6.42 -3.72
C LEU A 54 2.71 -5.95 -3.13
N GLU A 55 3.68 -5.72 -4.00
CA GLU A 55 4.91 -5.01 -3.65
C GLU A 55 4.92 -3.64 -4.29
N LEU A 56 5.61 -2.72 -3.64
CA LEU A 56 5.83 -1.40 -4.19
C LEU A 56 7.10 -1.40 -5.03
N ASP A 57 6.96 -1.06 -6.30
CA ASP A 57 8.09 -0.95 -7.22
C ASP A 57 8.91 0.34 -7.01
N ALA A 58 9.96 0.50 -7.81
CA ALA A 58 10.83 1.67 -7.77
C ALA A 58 10.11 2.98 -8.18
N ASP A 59 9.11 2.88 -9.06
CA ASP A 59 8.29 3.98 -9.55
C ASP A 59 7.13 4.34 -8.59
N GLY A 60 7.05 3.64 -7.46
CA GLY A 60 6.03 3.85 -6.44
C GLY A 60 4.64 3.33 -6.82
N GLN A 61 4.57 2.39 -7.77
CA GLN A 61 3.35 1.65 -8.10
C GLN A 61 3.26 0.35 -7.31
N TRP A 62 2.05 -0.02 -6.92
CA TRP A 62 1.79 -1.31 -6.30
C TRP A 62 1.61 -2.36 -7.40
N VAL A 63 2.57 -3.27 -7.50
CA VAL A 63 2.58 -4.35 -8.48
C VAL A 63 2.18 -5.68 -7.84
N PRO A 64 1.33 -6.48 -8.51
CA PRO A 64 0.95 -7.79 -8.00
C PRO A 64 2.15 -8.73 -8.07
N VAL A 65 2.45 -9.41 -6.95
CA VAL A 65 3.55 -10.39 -6.87
C VAL A 65 3.06 -11.80 -6.61
N GLY A 66 1.78 -11.97 -6.25
CA GLY A 66 1.19 -13.28 -6.01
C GLY A 66 -0.19 -13.19 -5.38
N VAL A 67 -0.70 -14.36 -5.00
CA VAL A 67 -1.95 -14.52 -4.27
C VAL A 67 -1.66 -15.41 -3.08
N ALA A 68 -2.13 -15.01 -1.91
CA ALA A 68 -2.20 -15.84 -0.72
C ALA A 68 -3.61 -16.44 -0.61
N ASP A 69 -3.71 -17.69 -0.19
CA ASP A 69 -4.99 -18.39 -0.06
C ASP A 69 -5.80 -17.86 1.13
N ASN A 70 -5.15 -17.26 2.13
CA ASN A 70 -5.79 -16.79 3.36
C ASN A 70 -5.01 -15.66 4.06
N ALA A 71 -5.57 -15.16 5.16
CA ALA A 71 -5.02 -14.07 5.95
C ALA A 71 -3.68 -14.41 6.62
N ALA A 72 -3.48 -15.67 7.01
CA ALA A 72 -2.26 -16.08 7.71
C ALA A 72 -1.06 -16.12 6.74
N GLU A 73 -1.26 -16.67 5.55
CA GLU A 73 -0.25 -16.66 4.49
C GLU A 73 0.05 -15.22 4.02
N ALA A 74 -0.99 -14.39 3.87
CA ALA A 74 -0.79 -12.97 3.58
C ALA A 74 0.00 -12.25 4.69
N ALA A 75 -0.25 -12.57 5.96
CA ALA A 75 0.50 -11.98 7.08
C ALA A 75 1.98 -12.39 7.05
N ALA A 76 2.29 -13.63 6.69
CA ALA A 76 3.68 -14.08 6.52
C ALA A 76 4.42 -13.31 5.42
N PHE A 77 3.74 -12.97 4.31
CA PHE A 77 4.31 -12.10 3.28
C PHE A 77 4.58 -10.68 3.79
N LEU A 78 3.72 -10.14 4.65
CA LEU A 78 3.86 -8.76 5.17
C LEU A 78 4.96 -8.62 6.22
N THR A 79 5.32 -9.71 6.92
CA THR A 79 6.31 -9.70 8.00
C THR A 79 7.66 -10.31 7.63
N GLY A 80 7.74 -11.08 6.53
CA GLY A 80 9.00 -11.46 5.90
C GLY A 80 9.63 -10.31 5.13
#